data_AF-A0A0D0A052-F1
#
_entry.id   AF-A0A0D0A052-F1
#
_cell.length_a   1.000
_cell.length_b   1.000
_cell.length_c   1.000
_cell.angle_alpha   90.00
_cell.angle_beta   90.00
_cell.angle_gamma   90.00
#
_symmetry.space_group_name_H-M   'P 1'
#
loop_
_entity.id
_entity.type
_entity.pdbx_description
1 polymer ?
#
loop_
_entity_poly.entity_id
_entity_poly.type
_entity_poly.pdbx_seq_one_letter_code
_entity_poly.pdbx_strand_id
1 'polypeptide(L)'
;MAVVLELEVSGDTGIVASTALKYVKSIRSMAQDPGAISRLTTSVELLAPMLSYSVKFIRKTSKRSVAVREECILRQSVKEIFSASRVIQLLLSSTGTTDRGLKLSLFWSFKYLADLLYRADDTISVLHQALRSHAFEIALSPSMPLELHLCASDISILVILYEYLVHDKILACAWNHLDSWSNALGPIAMQDKSIQERWSAVEMKIRLYTSLKTREEEIRRPSLDDKGWILRCYCSDTTEDIQLRQCSGCQVVRYCSKRCQRGSWYSHHRWSCQFLKAAVGSSTPHYMKRGRIFRAGSPLRGASIRKTRTDSFSRLL
;
A
#
# COMPACT_ATOMS: atom_id res chain seq x y z
N MET A 1 16.14 26.13 1.37
CA MET A 1 15.97 25.65 -0.02
C MET A 1 17.27 25.67 -0.81
N ALA A 2 18.16 26.66 -0.62
CA ALA A 2 19.46 26.73 -1.28
C ALA A 2 20.31 25.45 -1.09
N VAL A 3 20.40 24.95 0.15
CA VAL A 3 21.12 23.69 0.48
C VAL A 3 20.65 22.46 -0.30
N VAL A 4 19.38 22.42 -0.72
CA VAL A 4 18.87 21.29 -1.52
C VAL A 4 19.38 21.34 -2.95
N LEU A 5 19.48 22.54 -3.52
CA LEU A 5 19.98 22.72 -4.88
C LEU A 5 21.48 22.39 -4.92
N GLU A 6 22.25 22.78 -3.91
CA GLU A 6 23.66 22.42 -3.80
C GLU A 6 23.87 20.90 -3.65
N LEU A 7 23.06 20.24 -2.83
CA LEU A 7 23.13 18.78 -2.67
C LEU A 7 22.67 18.04 -3.93
N GLU A 8 21.67 18.55 -4.65
CA GLU A 8 21.28 17.99 -5.96
C GLU A 8 22.42 18.12 -6.99
N VAL A 9 23.19 19.22 -6.96
CA VAL A 9 24.37 19.42 -7.82
C VAL A 9 25.49 18.43 -7.48
N SER A 10 25.65 18.07 -6.20
CA SER A 10 26.68 17.10 -5.77
C SER A 10 26.38 15.65 -6.20
N GLY A 11 25.16 15.35 -6.66
CA GLY A 11 24.76 14.02 -7.09
C GLY A 11 24.53 12.99 -5.97
N ASP A 12 24.80 13.33 -4.70
CA ASP A 12 24.65 12.39 -3.58
C ASP A 12 23.22 12.38 -3.02
N THR A 13 22.34 11.69 -3.73
CA THR A 13 20.94 11.47 -3.31
C THR A 13 20.84 10.69 -1.99
N GLY A 14 21.86 9.87 -1.68
CA GLY A 14 21.98 9.09 -0.44
C GLY A 14 22.12 9.96 0.79
N ILE A 15 22.95 11.01 0.72
CA ILE A 15 23.14 11.98 1.81
C ILE A 15 21.85 12.75 2.08
N VAL A 16 21.14 13.21 1.03
CA VAL A 16 19.87 13.95 1.17
C VAL A 16 18.83 13.11 1.91
N ALA A 17 18.61 11.88 1.45
CA ALA A 17 17.64 10.96 2.06
C ALA A 17 18.03 10.60 3.51
N SER A 18 19.31 10.29 3.74
CA SER A 18 19.82 9.95 5.08
C SER A 18 19.66 11.09 6.07
N THR A 19 20.02 12.31 5.66
CA THR A 19 19.96 13.50 6.51
C THR A 19 18.51 13.79 6.90
N ALA A 20 17.60 13.79 5.93
CA ALA A 20 16.18 14.03 6.19
C ALA A 20 15.58 12.98 7.16
N LEU A 21 15.94 11.71 6.99
CA LEU A 21 15.47 10.65 7.88
C LEU A 21 16.12 10.67 9.26
N LYS A 22 17.36 11.16 9.38
CA LYS A 22 18.01 11.39 10.67
C LYS A 22 17.20 12.41 11.50
N TYR A 23 16.67 13.46 10.88
CA TYR A 23 15.78 14.41 11.56
C TYR A 23 14.48 13.76 12.03
N VAL A 24 13.79 13.00 11.17
CA VAL A 24 12.55 12.28 11.56
C VAL A 24 12.80 11.34 12.74
N LYS A 25 13.90 10.58 12.71
CA LYS A 25 14.29 9.67 13.79
C LYS A 25 14.64 10.43 15.08
N SER A 26 15.32 11.57 14.97
CA SER A 26 15.63 12.43 16.12
C SER A 26 14.35 12.94 16.77
N ILE A 27 13.36 13.39 15.98
CA ILE A 27 12.06 13.85 16.48
C ILE A 27 11.34 12.71 17.21
N ARG A 28 11.31 11.50 16.63
CA ARG A 28 10.75 10.32 17.31
C ARG A 28 11.46 10.04 18.63
N SER A 29 12.79 10.06 18.64
CA SER A 29 13.57 9.81 19.85
C SER A 29 13.28 10.83 20.95
N MET A 30 13.13 12.11 20.61
CA MET A 30 12.73 13.15 21.56
C MET A 30 11.31 12.88 22.09
N ALA A 31 10.39 12.47 21.24
CA ALA A 31 9.02 12.15 21.66
C ALA A 31 8.93 10.90 22.56
N GLN A 32 9.90 9.97 22.47
CA GLN A 32 9.96 8.75 23.28
C GLN A 32 10.61 8.96 24.66
N ASP A 33 11.40 10.02 24.84
CA ASP A 33 12.05 10.37 26.10
C ASP A 33 11.51 11.73 26.61
N PRO A 34 10.41 11.73 27.41
CA PRO A 34 9.89 12.95 28.03
C PRO A 34 10.93 13.72 28.85
N GLY A 35 11.92 13.02 29.42
CA GLY A 35 13.04 13.63 30.14
C GLY A 35 13.93 14.46 29.21
N ALA A 36 14.17 14.01 27.97
CA ALA A 36 14.89 14.80 26.97
C ALA A 36 14.14 16.09 26.58
N ILE A 37 12.81 16.05 26.51
CA ILE A 37 11.98 17.22 26.19
C ILE A 37 12.15 18.29 27.28
N SER A 38 12.09 17.89 28.55
CA SER A 38 12.26 18.81 29.69
C SER A 38 13.62 19.52 29.68
N ARG A 39 14.69 18.80 29.28
CA ARG A 39 16.06 19.35 29.19
C ARG A 39 16.25 20.31 28.02
N LEU A 40 15.54 20.09 26.91
CA LEU A 40 15.69 20.89 25.70
C LEU A 40 14.91 22.21 25.73
N THR A 41 14.22 22.53 26.83
CA THR A 41 13.28 23.69 26.93
C THR A 41 12.25 23.73 25.79
N THR A 42 12.10 22.63 25.07
CA THR A 42 11.30 22.55 23.85
C THR A 42 9.91 22.09 24.26
N SER A 43 8.89 22.90 23.98
CA SER A 43 7.50 22.48 24.20
C SER A 43 7.20 21.22 23.37
N VAL A 44 6.48 20.26 23.95
CA VAL A 44 5.97 19.06 23.26
C VAL A 44 5.22 19.45 21.98
N GLU A 45 4.58 20.63 21.99
CA GLU A 45 3.85 21.21 20.87
C GLU A 45 4.73 21.53 19.65
N LEU A 46 6.06 21.65 19.82
CA LEU A 46 6.99 21.92 18.71
C LEU A 46 7.35 20.66 17.92
N LEU A 47 7.18 19.46 18.49
CA LEU A 47 7.55 18.20 17.83
C LEU A 47 6.72 17.96 16.56
N ALA A 48 5.42 18.26 16.60
CA ALA A 48 4.55 18.05 15.45
C ALA A 48 4.85 19.02 14.27
N PRO A 49 5.02 20.34 14.49
CA PRO A 49 5.54 21.25 13.47
C PRO A 49 6.89 20.80 12.89
N MET A 50 7.84 20.38 13.74
CA MET A 50 9.15 19.89 13.27
C MET A 50 9.03 18.67 12.36
N LEU A 51 8.16 17.73 12.72
CA LEU A 51 7.87 16.57 11.86
C LEU A 51 7.22 17.01 10.55
N SER A 52 6.23 17.90 10.61
CA SER A 52 5.56 18.47 9.44
C SER A 52 6.55 19.11 8.44
N TYR A 53 7.51 19.89 8.91
CA TYR A 53 8.56 20.47 8.06
C TYR A 53 9.48 19.41 7.45
N SER A 54 9.86 18.40 8.23
CA SER A 54 10.69 17.29 7.76
C SER A 54 9.99 16.49 6.66
N VAL A 55 8.70 16.19 6.83
CA VAL A 55 7.89 15.48 5.84
C VAL A 55 7.69 16.32 4.58
N LYS A 56 7.39 17.63 4.71
CA LYS A 56 7.30 18.55 3.56
C LYS A 56 8.59 18.57 2.75
N PHE A 57 9.73 18.60 3.43
CA PHE A 57 11.05 18.56 2.80
C PHE A 57 11.24 17.27 2.00
N ILE A 58 11.08 16.11 2.64
CA ILE A 58 11.20 14.78 2.01
C ILE A 58 10.28 14.66 0.81
N ARG A 59 9.03 15.09 0.96
CA ARG A 59 8.03 15.08 -0.12
C ARG A 59 8.47 15.93 -1.31
N LYS A 60 8.96 17.16 -1.07
CA LYS A 60 9.36 18.08 -2.13
C LYS A 60 10.58 17.58 -2.89
N THR A 61 11.58 17.03 -2.20
CA THR A 61 12.77 16.45 -2.85
C THR A 61 12.42 15.17 -3.61
N SER A 62 11.61 14.28 -3.02
CA SER A 62 11.13 13.05 -3.69
C SER A 62 10.29 13.33 -4.95
N LYS A 63 9.62 14.49 -5.03
CA LYS A 63 8.89 14.92 -6.23
C LYS A 63 9.81 15.36 -7.36
N ARG A 64 10.96 15.95 -7.03
CA ARG A 64 11.91 16.51 -7.99
C ARG A 64 12.87 15.47 -8.54
N SER A 65 13.29 14.51 -7.70
CA SER A 65 14.25 13.49 -8.07
C SER A 65 13.70 12.09 -7.82
N VAL A 66 13.64 11.28 -8.88
CA VAL A 66 13.30 9.85 -8.81
C VAL A 66 14.31 9.12 -7.92
N ALA A 67 15.60 9.38 -8.10
CA ALA A 67 16.66 8.73 -7.31
C ALA A 67 16.53 9.03 -5.80
N VAL A 68 16.24 10.29 -5.41
CA VAL A 68 15.99 10.62 -3.99
C VAL A 68 14.75 9.92 -3.46
N ARG A 69 13.69 9.81 -4.27
CA ARG A 69 12.46 9.13 -3.87
C ARG A 69 12.71 7.64 -3.60
N GLU A 70 13.33 6.93 -4.54
CA GLU A 70 13.60 5.50 -4.39
C GLU A 70 14.57 5.25 -3.23
N GLU A 71 15.56 6.12 -3.02
CA GLU A 71 16.44 6.05 -1.86
C GLU A 71 15.68 6.26 -0.52
N CYS A 72 14.72 7.18 -0.48
CA CYS A 72 13.85 7.35 0.69
C CYS A 72 13.00 6.10 0.96
N ILE A 73 12.45 5.47 -0.09
CA ILE A 73 11.67 4.22 0.02
C ILE A 73 12.56 3.10 0.55
N LEU A 74 13.76 2.93 -0.02
CA LEU A 74 14.75 1.95 0.42
C LEU A 74 15.09 2.11 1.91
N ARG A 75 15.24 3.36 2.36
CA ARG A 75 15.52 3.71 3.77
C ARG A 75 14.29 3.74 4.68
N GLN A 76 13.17 3.22 4.21
CA GLN A 76 11.92 3.07 4.95
C GLN A 76 11.30 4.40 5.43
N SER A 77 11.38 5.46 4.62
CA SER A 77 10.90 6.79 5.02
C SER A 77 9.45 6.81 5.51
N VAL A 78 8.56 6.07 4.85
CA VAL A 78 7.14 5.98 5.21
C VAL A 78 7.00 5.43 6.63
N LYS A 79 7.69 4.32 6.92
CA LYS A 79 7.65 3.70 8.24
C LYS A 79 8.14 4.65 9.33
N GLU A 80 9.27 5.33 9.10
CA GLU A 80 9.86 6.23 10.09
C GLU A 80 8.96 7.44 10.38
N ILE A 81 8.34 8.02 9.34
CA ILE A 81 7.40 9.14 9.46
C ILE A 81 6.18 8.74 10.28
N PHE A 82 5.49 7.66 9.92
CA PHE A 82 4.27 7.24 10.63
C PHE A 82 4.57 6.73 12.05
N SER A 83 5.74 6.11 12.26
CA SER A 83 6.20 5.76 13.62
C SER A 83 6.39 7.01 14.48
N ALA A 84 7.01 8.07 13.94
CA ALA A 84 7.16 9.34 14.65
C ALA A 84 5.81 9.99 14.95
N SER A 85 4.91 10.02 13.95
CA SER A 85 3.55 10.54 14.11
C SER A 85 2.77 9.83 15.22
N ARG A 86 2.86 8.49 15.30
CA ARG A 86 2.19 7.71 16.35
C ARG A 86 2.67 8.08 17.75
N VAL A 87 3.99 8.17 17.94
CA VAL A 87 4.56 8.53 19.26
C VAL A 87 4.12 9.94 19.65
N ILE A 88 4.22 10.90 18.73
CA ILE A 88 3.79 12.28 18.98
C ILE A 88 2.28 12.35 19.31
N GLN A 89 1.45 11.60 18.59
CA GLN A 89 0.02 11.54 18.84
C GLN A 89 -0.30 11.01 20.24
N LEU A 90 0.34 9.93 20.67
CA LEU A 90 0.15 9.37 22.02
C LEU A 90 0.59 10.35 23.10
N LEU A 91 1.74 11.01 22.89
CA LEU A 91 2.27 12.01 23.81
C LEU A 91 1.30 13.21 23.96
N LEU A 92 0.81 13.76 22.84
CA LEU A 92 -0.13 14.89 22.87
C LEU A 92 -1.51 14.52 23.42
N SER A 93 -1.91 13.25 23.26
CA SER A 93 -3.17 12.75 23.83
C SER A 93 -3.08 12.67 25.36
N SER A 94 -1.89 12.36 25.91
CA SER A 94 -1.67 12.33 27.36
C SER A 94 -1.68 13.72 28.01
N THR A 95 -1.39 14.79 27.25
CA THR A 95 -1.41 16.17 27.73
C THR A 95 -2.79 16.83 27.58
N GLY A 96 -3.77 16.17 26.96
CA GLY A 96 -5.10 16.74 26.69
C GLY A 96 -5.10 17.87 25.64
N THR A 97 -3.96 18.14 25.01
CA THR A 97 -3.81 19.22 24.03
C THR A 97 -4.24 18.75 22.65
N THR A 98 -5.31 19.33 22.12
CA THR A 98 -5.73 19.11 20.73
C THR A 98 -4.87 19.95 19.79
N ASP A 99 -3.74 19.41 19.38
CA ASP A 99 -2.72 20.17 18.66
C ASP A 99 -3.02 20.32 17.15
N ARG A 100 -3.08 21.57 16.69
CA ARG A 100 -3.12 21.94 15.27
C ARG A 100 -1.86 21.47 14.52
N GLY A 101 -0.71 21.43 15.21
CA GLY A 101 0.56 20.94 14.68
C GLY A 101 0.48 19.47 14.25
N LEU A 102 -0.08 18.60 15.09
CA LEU A 102 -0.27 17.17 14.79
C LEU A 102 -1.13 16.97 13.54
N LYS A 103 -2.26 17.67 13.46
CA LYS A 103 -3.15 17.65 12.29
C LYS A 103 -2.40 17.99 10.99
N LEU A 104 -1.59 19.05 11.03
CA LEU A 104 -0.76 19.44 9.89
C LEU A 104 0.29 18.37 9.57
N SER A 105 0.98 17.84 10.57
CA SER A 105 1.98 16.78 10.38
C SER A 105 1.39 15.55 9.70
N LEU A 106 0.23 15.09 10.17
CA LEU A 106 -0.50 13.95 9.57
C LEU A 106 -0.93 14.25 8.15
N PHE A 107 -1.50 15.44 7.89
CA PHE A 107 -1.86 15.86 6.53
C PHE A 107 -0.67 15.75 5.56
N TRP A 108 0.51 16.26 5.93
CA TRP A 108 1.69 16.16 5.06
C TRP A 108 2.22 14.74 4.94
N SER A 109 2.08 13.91 5.98
CA SER A 109 2.45 12.49 5.97
C SER A 109 1.60 11.70 4.99
N PHE A 110 0.27 11.86 5.02
CA PHE A 110 -0.62 11.21 4.07
C PHE A 110 -0.48 11.76 2.65
N LYS A 111 -0.24 13.07 2.48
CA LYS A 111 0.08 13.62 1.16
C LYS A 111 1.38 13.04 0.59
N TYR A 112 2.39 12.81 1.42
CA TYR A 112 3.61 12.13 1.00
C TYR A 112 3.33 10.68 0.61
N LEU A 113 2.60 9.92 1.44
CA LEU A 113 2.21 8.55 1.14
C LEU A 113 1.42 8.45 -0.18
N ALA A 114 0.41 9.30 -0.39
CA ALA A 114 -0.38 9.32 -1.61
C ALA A 114 0.47 9.62 -2.85
N ASP A 115 1.41 10.57 -2.76
CA ASP A 115 2.33 10.86 -3.85
C ASP A 115 3.25 9.66 -4.16
N LEU A 116 3.70 8.93 -3.14
CA LEU A 116 4.50 7.72 -3.34
C LEU A 116 3.68 6.60 -3.97
N LEU A 117 2.47 6.33 -3.51
CA LEU A 117 1.62 5.27 -4.08
C LEU A 117 1.30 5.51 -5.57
N TYR A 118 1.34 6.77 -6.03
CA TYR A 118 1.12 7.13 -7.43
C TYR A 118 2.41 7.15 -8.28
N ARG A 119 3.58 7.39 -7.67
CA ARG A 119 4.83 7.70 -8.41
C ARG A 119 6.01 6.78 -8.15
N ALA A 120 5.96 5.95 -7.11
CA ALA A 120 7.03 5.02 -6.77
C ALA A 120 7.08 3.87 -7.78
N ASP A 121 8.29 3.39 -8.05
CA ASP A 121 8.46 2.17 -8.85
C ASP A 121 8.15 0.92 -8.00
N ASP A 122 8.42 0.97 -6.69
CA ASP A 122 8.10 -0.09 -5.72
C ASP A 122 6.94 0.30 -4.78
N THR A 123 5.74 0.42 -5.34
CA THR A 123 4.51 0.69 -4.58
C THR A 123 4.21 -0.38 -3.52
N ILE A 124 4.66 -1.63 -3.72
CA ILE A 124 4.47 -2.72 -2.76
C ILE A 124 5.25 -2.42 -1.49
N SER A 125 6.51 -2.03 -1.59
CA SER A 125 7.30 -1.64 -0.41
C SER A 125 6.73 -0.42 0.30
N VAL A 126 6.27 0.59 -0.45
CA VAL A 126 5.60 1.78 0.11
C VAL A 126 4.37 1.38 0.92
N LEU A 127 3.48 0.58 0.34
CA LEU A 127 2.25 0.15 1.01
C LEU A 127 2.57 -0.73 2.22
N HIS A 128 3.48 -1.69 2.09
CA HIS A 128 3.89 -2.56 3.20
C HIS A 128 4.49 -1.77 4.37
N GLN A 129 5.31 -0.74 4.09
CA GLN A 129 5.82 0.15 5.13
C GLN A 129 4.70 0.91 5.84
N ALA A 130 3.74 1.47 5.07
CA ALA A 130 2.60 2.18 5.63
C ALA A 130 1.78 1.27 6.57
N LEU A 131 1.44 0.06 6.11
CA LEU A 131 0.68 -0.91 6.89
C LEU A 131 1.40 -1.30 8.19
N ARG A 132 2.68 -1.69 8.12
CA ARG A 132 3.47 -2.06 9.33
C ARG A 132 3.63 -0.91 10.32
N SER A 133 3.56 0.33 9.84
CA SER A 133 3.70 1.53 10.69
C SER A 133 2.36 2.02 11.24
N HIS A 134 1.28 1.26 11.07
CA HIS A 134 -0.06 1.61 11.52
C HIS A 134 -0.57 2.93 10.91
N ALA A 135 -0.14 3.25 9.69
CA ALA A 135 -0.55 4.49 9.03
C ALA A 135 -2.08 4.57 8.91
N PHE A 136 -2.75 3.45 8.70
CA PHE A 136 -4.21 3.41 8.55
C PHE A 136 -4.91 3.65 9.87
N GLU A 137 -4.47 3.02 10.97
CA GLU A 137 -5.02 3.26 12.31
C GLU A 137 -4.84 4.72 12.75
N ILE A 138 -3.69 5.32 12.41
CA ILE A 138 -3.46 6.75 12.65
C ILE A 138 -4.45 7.59 11.85
N ALA A 139 -4.70 7.24 10.59
CA ALA A 139 -5.69 7.93 9.74
C ALA A 139 -7.08 7.86 10.36
N LEU A 140 -7.46 6.68 10.85
CA LEU A 140 -8.80 6.32 11.33
C LEU A 140 -9.04 6.71 12.80
N SER A 141 -8.04 7.25 13.49
CA SER A 141 -8.16 7.59 14.89
C SER A 141 -9.25 8.65 15.14
N PRO A 142 -10.07 8.53 16.21
CA PRO A 142 -11.09 9.51 16.56
C PRO A 142 -10.53 10.93 16.80
N SER A 143 -9.24 11.02 17.16
CA SER A 143 -8.54 12.29 17.38
C SER A 143 -8.40 13.14 16.10
N MET A 144 -8.64 12.54 14.93
CA MET A 144 -8.62 13.26 13.66
C MET A 144 -9.98 13.94 13.42
N PRO A 145 -10.02 15.27 13.23
CA PRO A 145 -11.26 15.96 12.89
C PRO A 145 -11.83 15.44 11.57
N LEU A 146 -13.15 15.30 11.50
CA LEU A 146 -13.86 14.88 10.29
C LEU A 146 -13.48 15.71 9.05
N GLU A 147 -13.17 16.99 9.21
CA GLU A 147 -12.75 17.90 8.12
C GLU A 147 -11.40 17.52 7.47
N LEU A 148 -10.54 16.81 8.19
CA LEU A 148 -9.25 16.29 7.68
C LEU A 148 -9.32 14.81 7.33
N HIS A 149 -10.40 14.13 7.70
CA HIS A 149 -10.50 12.66 7.69
C HIS A 149 -10.58 12.10 6.27
N LEU A 150 -11.20 12.82 5.33
CA LEU A 150 -11.58 12.24 4.04
C LEU A 150 -11.58 13.28 2.93
N CYS A 151 -10.40 13.75 2.53
CA CYS A 151 -10.25 14.32 1.19
C CYS A 151 -10.47 13.19 0.16
N ALA A 152 -10.82 13.50 -1.10
CA ALA A 152 -10.98 12.50 -2.16
C ALA A 152 -9.75 11.54 -2.33
N SER A 153 -8.60 11.90 -1.76
CA SER A 153 -7.41 11.05 -1.65
C SER A 153 -7.59 9.82 -0.74
N ASP A 154 -8.49 9.82 0.22
CA ASP A 154 -8.53 8.80 1.28
C ASP A 154 -9.28 7.55 0.86
N ILE A 155 -10.33 7.75 0.05
CA ILE A 155 -10.97 6.70 -0.74
C ILE A 155 -9.97 6.01 -1.69
N SER A 156 -9.01 6.76 -2.23
CA SER A 156 -8.02 6.21 -3.16
C SER A 156 -7.10 5.21 -2.48
N ILE A 157 -6.83 5.36 -1.17
CA ILE A 157 -5.99 4.43 -0.42
C ILE A 157 -6.69 3.07 -0.29
N LEU A 158 -8.00 3.02 -0.02
CA LEU A 158 -8.74 1.75 0.04
C LEU A 158 -8.76 1.04 -1.32
N VAL A 159 -8.92 1.79 -2.41
CA VAL A 159 -8.85 1.24 -3.77
C VAL A 159 -7.45 0.69 -4.07
N ILE A 160 -6.40 1.45 -3.71
CA ILE A 160 -5.02 0.99 -3.88
C ILE A 160 -4.78 -0.26 -3.04
N LEU A 161 -5.16 -0.26 -1.76
CA LEU A 161 -5.04 -1.44 -0.91
C LEU A 161 -5.73 -2.64 -1.54
N TYR A 162 -6.98 -2.50 -1.97
CA TYR A 162 -7.76 -3.54 -2.64
C TYR A 162 -6.98 -4.17 -3.80
N GLU A 163 -6.39 -3.36 -4.70
CA GLU A 163 -5.62 -3.85 -5.84
C GLU A 163 -4.35 -4.61 -5.42
N TYR A 164 -3.69 -4.17 -4.35
CA TYR A 164 -2.42 -4.74 -3.90
C TYR A 164 -2.56 -5.91 -2.90
N LEU A 165 -3.77 -6.28 -2.47
CA LEU A 165 -4.03 -7.46 -1.63
C LEU A 165 -3.60 -8.79 -2.27
N VAL A 166 -3.32 -8.81 -3.58
CA VAL A 166 -2.75 -9.98 -4.27
C VAL A 166 -1.32 -10.32 -3.81
N HIS A 167 -0.62 -9.37 -3.20
CA HIS A 167 0.75 -9.57 -2.73
C HIS A 167 0.77 -10.14 -1.30
N ASP A 168 1.49 -11.25 -1.11
CA ASP A 168 1.54 -11.97 0.16
C ASP A 168 1.92 -11.09 1.36
N LYS A 169 2.96 -10.26 1.21
CA LYS A 169 3.40 -9.34 2.28
C LYS A 169 2.32 -8.33 2.67
N ILE A 170 1.55 -7.85 1.69
CA ILE A 170 0.45 -6.90 1.92
C ILE A 170 -0.72 -7.61 2.56
N LEU A 171 -1.11 -8.77 2.04
CA LEU A 171 -2.20 -9.58 2.57
C LEU A 171 -1.94 -10.01 4.02
N ALA A 172 -0.76 -10.55 4.32
CA ALA A 172 -0.39 -10.97 5.66
C ALA A 172 -0.42 -9.81 6.65
N CYS A 173 0.07 -8.64 6.25
CA CYS A 173 -0.03 -7.44 7.07
C CYS A 173 -1.51 -7.04 7.25
N ALA A 174 -2.26 -6.86 6.16
CA ALA A 174 -3.66 -6.45 6.20
C ALA A 174 -4.53 -7.39 7.06
N TRP A 175 -4.31 -8.70 6.97
CA TRP A 175 -4.98 -9.69 7.80
C TRP A 175 -4.75 -9.46 9.30
N ASN A 176 -3.51 -9.22 9.71
CA ASN A 176 -3.16 -9.00 11.12
C ASN A 176 -3.77 -7.72 11.71
N HIS A 177 -4.15 -6.76 10.86
CA HIS A 177 -4.73 -5.49 11.29
C HIS A 177 -6.24 -5.39 11.02
N LEU A 178 -6.86 -6.43 10.43
CA LEU A 178 -8.23 -6.38 9.94
C LEU A 178 -9.23 -5.97 11.02
N ASP A 179 -9.17 -6.62 12.19
CA ASP A 179 -10.11 -6.33 13.29
C ASP A 179 -9.94 -4.91 13.83
N SER A 180 -8.70 -4.44 13.97
CA SER A 180 -8.41 -3.07 14.39
C SER A 180 -8.95 -2.04 13.39
N TRP A 181 -8.83 -2.31 12.09
CA TRP A 181 -9.37 -1.44 11.05
C TRP A 181 -10.90 -1.48 11.01
N SER A 182 -11.52 -2.65 11.11
CA SER A 182 -12.98 -2.78 11.16
C SER A 182 -13.58 -2.00 12.33
N ASN A 183 -12.95 -2.07 13.51
CA ASN A 183 -13.40 -1.32 14.68
C ASN A 183 -13.25 0.21 14.50
N ALA A 184 -12.16 0.66 13.88
CA ALA A 184 -11.92 2.08 13.65
C ALA A 184 -12.77 2.65 12.49
N LEU A 185 -12.97 1.89 11.41
CA LEU A 185 -13.76 2.29 10.25
C LEU A 185 -15.25 2.16 10.45
N GLY A 186 -15.73 1.26 11.32
CA GLY A 186 -17.16 1.01 11.53
C GLY A 186 -17.99 2.29 11.72
N PRO A 187 -17.66 3.15 12.70
CA PRO A 187 -18.38 4.41 12.92
C PRO A 187 -18.32 5.38 11.72
N ILE A 188 -17.21 5.41 10.98
CA ILE A 188 -17.02 6.28 9.81
C ILE A 188 -17.83 5.75 8.61
N ALA A 189 -17.77 4.45 8.37
CA ALA A 189 -18.52 3.77 7.33
C ALA A 189 -20.04 3.89 7.52
N MET A 190 -20.52 3.92 8.76
CA MET A 190 -21.95 4.18 9.03
C MET A 190 -22.41 5.58 8.60
N GLN A 191 -21.49 6.55 8.49
CA GLN A 191 -21.81 7.91 8.07
C GLN A 191 -21.67 8.12 6.55
N ASP A 192 -20.87 7.28 5.87
CA ASP A 192 -20.63 7.36 4.43
C ASP A 192 -20.75 6.00 3.75
N LYS A 193 -21.83 5.84 2.98
CA LYS A 193 -22.14 4.62 2.22
C LYS A 193 -21.05 4.22 1.22
N SER A 194 -20.40 5.18 0.56
CA SER A 194 -19.33 4.89 -0.41
C SER A 194 -18.10 4.30 0.30
N ILE A 195 -17.77 4.81 1.48
CA ILE A 195 -16.69 4.26 2.31
C ILE A 195 -17.05 2.87 2.81
N GLN A 196 -18.30 2.68 3.28
CA GLN A 196 -18.79 1.38 3.73
C GLN A 196 -18.68 0.30 2.65
N GLU A 197 -19.14 0.59 1.44
CA GLU A 197 -19.11 -0.36 0.31
C GLU A 197 -17.67 -0.75 -0.04
N ARG A 198 -16.76 0.24 -0.12
CA ARG A 198 -15.35 -0.02 -0.44
C ARG A 198 -14.63 -0.77 0.66
N TRP A 199 -14.87 -0.43 1.92
CA TRP A 199 -14.30 -1.14 3.06
C TRP A 199 -14.77 -2.59 3.09
N SER A 200 -16.08 -2.82 2.89
CA SER A 200 -16.66 -4.17 2.82
C SER A 200 -16.01 -5.01 1.71
N ALA A 201 -15.73 -4.40 0.56
CA ALA A 201 -15.02 -5.06 -0.54
C ALA A 201 -13.57 -5.42 -0.16
N VAL A 202 -12.86 -4.53 0.53
CA VAL A 202 -11.50 -4.78 1.04
C VAL A 202 -11.51 -5.92 2.06
N GLU A 203 -12.40 -5.87 3.06
CA GLU A 203 -12.53 -6.89 4.09
C GLU A 203 -12.85 -8.27 3.49
N MET A 204 -13.86 -8.33 2.62
CA MET A 204 -14.23 -9.58 1.94
C MET A 204 -13.05 -10.14 1.15
N LYS A 205 -12.30 -9.29 0.43
CA LYS A 205 -11.14 -9.71 -0.35
C LYS A 205 -9.99 -10.21 0.53
N ILE A 206 -9.72 -9.55 1.66
CA ILE A 206 -8.75 -10.01 2.66
C ILE A 206 -9.13 -11.42 3.14
N ARG A 207 -10.38 -11.63 3.59
CA ARG A 207 -10.86 -12.93 4.08
C ARG A 207 -10.78 -14.03 3.01
N LEU A 208 -11.21 -13.71 1.78
CA LEU A 208 -11.13 -14.64 0.65
C LEU A 208 -9.67 -15.05 0.37
N TYR A 209 -8.77 -14.08 0.29
CA TYR A 209 -7.38 -14.36 -0.09
C TYR A 209 -6.63 -15.10 1.02
N THR A 210 -6.88 -14.77 2.29
CA THR A 210 -6.31 -15.51 3.42
C THR A 210 -6.79 -16.96 3.44
N SER A 211 -8.08 -17.21 3.25
CA SER A 211 -8.62 -18.59 3.21
C SER A 211 -8.08 -19.41 2.02
N LEU A 212 -7.86 -18.78 0.87
CA LEU A 212 -7.18 -19.43 -0.26
C LEU A 212 -5.73 -19.78 0.07
N LYS A 213 -5.01 -18.88 0.76
CA LYS A 213 -3.63 -19.10 1.18
C LYS A 213 -3.52 -20.25 2.18
N THR A 214 -4.36 -20.29 3.22
CA THR A 214 -4.32 -21.36 4.23
C THR A 214 -4.60 -22.73 3.61
N ARG A 215 -5.61 -22.82 2.73
CA ARG A 215 -5.91 -24.05 2.00
C ARG A 215 -4.75 -24.50 1.11
N GLU A 216 -4.06 -23.56 0.47
CA GLU A 216 -2.89 -23.88 -0.34
C GLU A 216 -1.69 -24.35 0.51
N GLU A 217 -1.47 -23.73 1.67
CA GLU A 217 -0.45 -24.16 2.63
C GLU A 217 -0.73 -25.55 3.20
N GLU A 218 -2.00 -25.87 3.51
CA GLU A 218 -2.43 -27.21 3.91
C GLU A 218 -2.13 -28.26 2.83
N ILE A 219 -2.40 -27.94 1.56
CA ILE A 219 -2.07 -28.81 0.43
C ILE A 219 -0.54 -28.97 0.26
N ARG A 220 0.25 -27.94 0.60
CA ARG A 220 1.72 -27.97 0.52
C ARG A 220 2.40 -28.70 1.68
N ARG A 221 1.73 -28.92 2.83
CA ARG A 221 2.37 -29.58 3.97
C ARG A 221 2.76 -31.02 3.59
N PRO A 222 4.06 -31.37 3.67
CA PRO A 222 4.49 -32.76 3.46
C PRO A 222 3.78 -33.66 4.47
N SER A 223 3.37 -34.86 4.03
CA SER A 223 3.01 -35.92 4.97
C SER A 223 4.21 -36.20 5.87
N LEU A 224 3.98 -36.44 7.17
CA LEU A 224 5.03 -36.73 8.16
C LEU A 224 5.94 -37.92 7.76
N ASP A 225 5.47 -38.77 6.86
CA ASP A 225 6.19 -39.93 6.35
C ASP A 225 6.91 -39.69 5.00
N ASP A 226 6.69 -38.56 4.31
CA ASP A 226 7.29 -38.26 3.00
C ASP A 226 8.54 -37.40 3.15
N LYS A 227 9.72 -38.04 3.13
CA LYS A 227 11.04 -37.38 3.04
C LYS A 227 11.29 -36.84 1.64
N GLY A 228 10.53 -35.84 1.23
CA GLY A 228 10.73 -35.14 -0.03
C GLY A 228 9.59 -34.20 -0.30
N TRP A 229 9.89 -33.03 -0.86
CA TRP A 229 8.89 -32.17 -1.51
C TRP A 229 8.39 -32.91 -2.75
N ILE A 230 7.56 -33.95 -2.58
CA ILE A 230 6.94 -34.63 -3.69
C ILE A 230 6.03 -33.60 -4.33
N LEU A 231 6.47 -33.11 -5.47
CA LEU A 231 5.65 -32.34 -6.39
C LEU A 231 4.50 -33.27 -6.77
N ARG A 232 3.38 -33.18 -6.08
CA ARG A 232 2.18 -33.94 -6.44
C ARG A 232 1.44 -33.17 -7.52
N CYS A 233 1.01 -33.89 -8.55
CA CYS A 233 -0.06 -33.42 -9.41
C CYS A 233 -1.29 -33.11 -8.56
N TYR A 234 -2.10 -32.11 -8.93
CA TYR A 234 -3.42 -31.89 -8.31
C TYR A 234 -4.43 -33.03 -8.58
N CYS A 235 -4.02 -34.07 -9.27
CA CYS A 235 -4.77 -35.29 -9.48
C CYS A 235 -4.32 -36.32 -8.47
N SER A 236 -5.26 -37.05 -7.87
CA SER A 236 -5.00 -38.04 -6.83
C SER A 236 -4.12 -39.22 -7.26
N ASP A 237 -3.73 -39.30 -8.54
CA ASP A 237 -2.86 -40.35 -9.08
C ASP A 237 -1.39 -39.95 -8.95
N THR A 238 -0.75 -40.42 -7.87
CA THR A 238 0.69 -40.37 -7.67
C THR A 238 1.34 -41.56 -8.37
N THR A 239 1.82 -41.38 -9.59
CA THR A 239 2.82 -42.29 -10.17
C THR A 239 4.17 -41.59 -10.13
N GLU A 240 5.16 -42.27 -9.58
CA GLU A 240 6.43 -41.69 -9.08
C GLU A 240 7.36 -41.17 -10.19
N ASP A 241 7.00 -41.28 -11.47
CA ASP A 241 7.87 -40.93 -12.61
C ASP A 241 7.28 -39.90 -13.61
N ILE A 242 6.16 -39.24 -13.30
CA ILE A 242 5.62 -38.26 -14.26
C ILE A 242 6.38 -36.93 -14.19
N GLN A 243 7.08 -36.58 -15.27
CA GLN A 243 7.59 -35.22 -15.48
C GLN A 243 6.46 -34.18 -15.38
N LEU A 244 6.44 -33.45 -14.27
CA LEU A 244 5.40 -32.45 -14.03
C LEU A 244 5.64 -31.17 -14.81
N ARG A 245 4.59 -30.70 -15.47
CA ARG A 245 4.57 -29.47 -16.26
C ARG A 245 4.18 -28.29 -15.40
N GLN A 246 5.05 -27.29 -15.34
CA GLN A 246 4.81 -26.08 -14.58
C GLN A 246 3.77 -25.18 -15.27
N CYS A 247 2.92 -24.52 -14.49
CA CYS A 247 2.01 -23.52 -15.00
C CYS A 247 2.81 -22.35 -15.58
N SER A 248 2.61 -22.03 -16.85
CA SER A 248 3.28 -20.90 -17.51
C SER A 248 2.87 -19.53 -16.95
N GLY A 249 1.72 -19.44 -16.29
CA GLY A 249 1.20 -18.20 -15.71
C GLY A 249 1.93 -17.81 -14.42
N CYS A 250 1.89 -18.69 -13.42
CA CYS A 250 2.46 -18.42 -12.10
C CYS A 250 3.87 -18.97 -11.89
N GLN A 251 4.27 -19.97 -12.69
CA GLN A 251 5.52 -20.68 -12.48
C GLN A 251 5.66 -21.27 -11.06
N VAL A 252 4.57 -21.62 -10.38
CA VAL A 252 4.61 -22.28 -9.07
C VAL A 252 4.01 -23.67 -9.16
N VAL A 253 2.73 -23.75 -9.54
CA VAL A 253 1.99 -25.01 -9.57
C VAL A 253 2.48 -25.87 -10.73
N ARG A 254 2.63 -27.18 -10.52
CA ARG A 254 2.94 -28.15 -11.58
C ARG A 254 1.82 -29.18 -11.72
N TYR A 255 1.69 -29.76 -12.91
CA TYR A 255 0.62 -30.68 -13.30
C TYR A 255 1.18 -31.87 -14.08
N CYS A 256 0.65 -33.08 -13.85
CA CYS A 256 1.05 -34.25 -14.64
C CYS A 256 0.57 -34.16 -16.10
N SER A 257 -0.52 -33.43 -16.34
CA SER A 257 -1.16 -33.36 -17.65
C SER A 257 -1.90 -32.04 -17.86
N LYS A 258 -2.15 -31.70 -19.13
CA LYS A 258 -3.02 -30.57 -19.50
C LYS A 258 -4.45 -30.74 -18.97
N ARG A 259 -4.93 -31.98 -18.81
CA ARG A 259 -6.26 -32.27 -18.25
C ARG A 259 -6.33 -31.83 -16.79
N CYS A 260 -5.33 -32.19 -15.98
CA CYS A 260 -5.25 -31.79 -14.57
C CYS A 260 -5.05 -30.28 -14.42
N GLN A 261 -4.24 -29.67 -15.28
CA GLN A 261 -4.12 -28.21 -15.33
C GLN A 261 -5.46 -27.54 -15.61
N ARG A 262 -6.23 -27.98 -16.62
CA ARG A 262 -7.56 -27.43 -16.92
C ARG A 262 -8.55 -27.65 -15.78
N GLY A 263 -8.58 -28.85 -15.19
CA GLY A 263 -9.46 -29.15 -14.04
C GLY A 263 -9.15 -28.26 -12.82
N SER A 264 -7.87 -28.10 -12.50
CA SER A 264 -7.42 -27.18 -11.45
C SER A 264 -7.73 -25.72 -11.81
N TRP A 265 -7.56 -25.32 -13.08
CA TRP A 265 -7.84 -23.97 -13.57
C TRP A 265 -9.29 -23.54 -13.31
N TYR A 266 -10.26 -24.37 -13.69
CA TYR A 266 -11.68 -24.06 -13.49
C TYR A 266 -12.15 -24.17 -12.04
N SER A 267 -11.49 -25.01 -11.23
CA SER A 267 -11.90 -25.20 -9.83
C SER A 267 -11.38 -24.12 -8.89
N HIS A 268 -10.09 -23.78 -8.94
CA HIS A 268 -9.49 -22.84 -7.97
C HIS A 268 -8.24 -22.12 -8.49
N HIS A 269 -7.47 -22.75 -9.39
CA HIS A 269 -6.17 -22.21 -9.79
C HIS A 269 -6.26 -20.94 -10.62
N ARG A 270 -7.35 -20.68 -11.35
CA ARG A 270 -7.51 -19.41 -12.06
C ARG A 270 -7.35 -18.21 -11.13
N TRP A 271 -7.89 -18.30 -9.93
CA TRP A 271 -7.75 -17.27 -8.91
C TRP A 271 -6.37 -17.33 -8.28
N SER A 272 -5.93 -18.50 -7.78
CA SER A 272 -4.64 -18.64 -7.09
C SER A 272 -3.42 -18.31 -7.97
N CYS A 273 -3.51 -18.50 -9.29
CA CYS A 273 -2.42 -18.28 -10.24
C CYS A 273 -1.90 -16.84 -10.22
N GLN A 274 -2.79 -15.84 -10.08
CA GLN A 274 -2.36 -14.44 -10.01
C GLN A 274 -1.57 -14.14 -8.73
N PHE A 275 -1.99 -14.68 -7.59
CA PHE A 275 -1.27 -14.58 -6.32
C PHE A 275 0.10 -15.22 -6.41
N LEU A 276 0.14 -16.44 -6.92
CA LEU A 276 1.39 -17.19 -7.04
C LEU A 276 2.36 -16.49 -7.97
N LYS A 277 1.86 -15.94 -9.09
CA LYS A 277 2.66 -15.10 -9.98
C LYS A 277 3.21 -13.85 -9.27
N ALA A 278 2.40 -13.21 -8.44
CA ALA A 278 2.81 -12.02 -7.68
C ALA A 278 3.79 -12.37 -6.54
N ALA A 279 3.62 -13.52 -5.90
CA ALA A 279 4.40 -13.98 -4.75
C ALA A 279 5.80 -14.47 -5.13
N VAL A 280 5.97 -15.11 -6.29
CA VAL A 280 7.30 -15.54 -6.79
C VAL A 280 8.23 -14.35 -7.01
N GLY A 281 7.66 -13.13 -7.16
CA GLY A 281 8.40 -11.98 -7.63
C GLY A 281 8.81 -12.20 -9.08
N SER A 282 8.90 -11.13 -9.85
CA SER A 282 9.53 -11.26 -11.16
C SER A 282 11.03 -11.41 -10.89
N SER A 283 11.56 -12.63 -10.86
CA SER A 283 13.01 -12.86 -10.87
C SER A 283 13.66 -12.38 -12.18
N THR A 284 12.90 -11.74 -13.08
CA THR A 284 13.45 -10.97 -14.19
C THR A 284 14.09 -9.67 -13.68
N PRO A 285 15.34 -9.37 -14.10
CA PRO A 285 16.09 -8.20 -13.65
C PRO A 285 15.31 -6.88 -13.73
N HIS A 286 15.54 -6.04 -12.75
CA HIS A 286 14.82 -4.81 -12.38
C HIS A 286 14.76 -3.68 -13.44
N TYR A 287 15.16 -3.92 -14.70
CA TYR A 287 15.24 -2.87 -15.75
C TYR A 287 14.18 -2.96 -16.87
N MET A 288 13.25 -3.92 -16.84
CA MET A 288 12.26 -4.12 -17.92
C MET A 288 10.81 -3.69 -17.60
N LYS A 289 10.52 -3.08 -16.44
CA LYS A 289 9.15 -2.62 -16.13
C LYS A 289 9.03 -1.10 -16.20
N ARG A 290 8.87 -0.57 -17.42
CA ARG A 290 8.15 0.70 -17.60
C ARG A 290 6.66 0.44 -17.34
N GLY A 291 6.10 1.24 -16.43
CA GLY A 291 4.77 1.06 -15.85
C GLY A 291 3.65 0.89 -16.85
N ARG A 292 2.82 -0.12 -16.62
CA ARG A 292 1.42 -0.08 -17.06
C ARG A 292 0.68 0.82 -16.07
N ILE A 293 0.69 2.12 -16.33
CA ILE A 293 -0.34 3.01 -15.81
C ILE A 293 -1.66 2.49 -16.38
N PHE A 294 -2.52 1.92 -15.53
CA PHE A 294 -3.92 1.68 -15.87
C PHE A 294 -4.54 3.04 -16.15
N ARG A 295 -4.65 3.42 -17.42
CA ARG A 295 -5.53 4.52 -17.83
C ARG A 295 -6.96 4.04 -17.61
N ALA A 296 -7.56 4.46 -16.50
CA ALA A 296 -9.00 4.46 -16.33
C ALA A 296 -9.58 5.39 -17.41
N GLY A 297 -10.12 4.80 -18.48
CA GLY A 297 -10.63 5.56 -19.62
C GLY A 297 -10.80 4.70 -20.86
N SER A 298 -11.75 3.78 -20.84
CA SER A 298 -12.38 3.28 -22.06
C SER A 298 -13.88 3.41 -21.88
N PRO A 299 -14.55 4.32 -22.64
CA PRO A 299 -16.00 4.42 -22.61
C PRO A 299 -16.58 3.14 -23.20
N LEU A 300 -17.63 2.64 -22.55
CA LEU A 300 -18.49 1.60 -23.09
C LEU A 300 -18.99 2.04 -24.48
N ARG A 301 -18.51 1.37 -25.54
CA ARG A 301 -19.16 1.41 -26.84
C ARG A 301 -20.47 0.63 -26.72
N GLY A 302 -21.59 1.28 -27.01
CA GLY A 302 -22.84 0.56 -27.22
C GLY A 302 -24.11 1.37 -27.02
N ALA A 303 -24.31 2.44 -27.80
CA ALA A 303 -25.66 2.93 -28.09
C ALA A 303 -25.67 3.63 -29.45
N SER A 304 -26.13 2.90 -30.46
CA SER A 304 -26.43 3.40 -31.80
C SER A 304 -27.69 4.26 -31.72
N ILE A 305 -27.53 5.59 -31.71
CA ILE A 305 -28.63 6.53 -31.93
C ILE A 305 -28.61 6.94 -33.41
N ARG A 306 -29.69 6.58 -34.12
CA ARG A 306 -29.99 7.00 -35.49
C ARG A 306 -29.98 8.52 -35.55
N LYS A 307 -29.15 9.10 -36.43
CA LYS A 307 -29.28 10.48 -36.87
C LYS A 307 -30.52 10.59 -37.75
N THR A 308 -31.57 11.22 -37.24
CA THR A 308 -32.61 11.82 -38.08
C THR A 308 -32.09 13.14 -38.64
N ARG A 309 -32.14 13.19 -39.97
CA ARG A 309 -31.87 14.31 -40.87
C ARG A 309 -32.77 15.49 -40.52
N THR A 310 -32.18 16.66 -40.27
CA THR A 310 -32.88 17.94 -40.30
C THR A 310 -32.30 18.76 -41.44
N ASP A 311 -33.07 18.86 -42.51
CA ASP A 311 -32.91 19.85 -43.55
C ASP A 311 -33.43 21.21 -43.04
N SER A 312 -32.62 22.24 -43.27
CA SER A 312 -32.96 23.58 -43.77
C SER A 312 -34.25 24.26 -43.26
N PHE A 313 -34.13 25.43 -42.63
CA PHE A 313 -34.96 26.59 -43.00
C PHE A 313 -34.35 27.92 -42.52
N SER A 314 -34.26 28.86 -43.47
CA SER A 314 -33.82 30.25 -43.39
C SER A 314 -34.79 31.16 -42.64
N ARG A 315 -34.28 32.32 -42.14
CA ARG A 315 -34.85 33.71 -42.14
C ARG A 315 -34.27 34.48 -40.95
N LEU A 316 -33.46 35.51 -41.19
CA LEU A 316 -33.81 36.94 -41.39
C LEU A 316 -34.12 37.68 -40.08
N LEU A 317 -33.37 38.78 -39.91
CA LEU A 317 -33.38 39.84 -38.87
C LEU A 317 -32.64 39.51 -37.57
#